data_AF-A0A838VW50-F1
#
_entry.id   AF-A0A838VW50-F1
#
_cell.length_a   1.000
_cell.length_b   1.000
_cell.length_c   1.000
_cell.angle_alpha   90.00
_cell.angle_beta   90.00
_cell.angle_gamma   90.00
#
_symmetry.space_group_name_H-M   'P 1'
#
loop_
_entity.id
_entity.type
_entity.pdbx_description
1 polymer ?
#
loop_
_entity_poly.entity_id
_entity_poly.type
_entity_poly.pdbx_seq_one_letter_code
_entity_poly.pdbx_strand_id
1 'polypeptide(L)'
;MNNLNQRIANLSPEKLALLEQRLMKKGTSGVKKQKITRRHLEPSPLSFSQQRLWFLNQLEPNSPFDISIAMQLSGVLNLEALQQALNAIVVRHEALRTTFAYVNENPVQIIGDTNTVELRVIDLSERYNTDCEAEVQQILKKETEFPFNLSADLMLRATLVRLKEEEHILLLVMHHVASDGWSLGILFREIAGFYEAFSIGSPSPFAELPIQYADFAQWQRQWLSGEVLQTQLNYWKQQLANAPTLLELPTDRPRP
;
A
#
# COMPACT_ATOMS: atom_id res chain seq x y z
N MET A 1 5.50 -3.17 25.97
CA MET A 1 4.03 -3.25 26.13
C MET A 1 3.52 -1.96 26.81
N ASN A 2 2.52 -1.32 26.22
CA ASN A 2 2.13 0.08 26.45
C ASN A 2 1.61 0.39 27.88
N ASN A 3 2.39 1.17 28.64
CA ASN A 3 2.10 1.68 29.99
C ASN A 3 0.87 2.62 30.06
N LEU A 4 0.37 3.07 28.91
CA LEU A 4 -0.71 4.06 28.82
C LEU A 4 -2.09 3.46 29.14
N ASN A 5 -2.38 2.24 28.67
CA ASN A 5 -3.70 1.62 28.82
C ASN A 5 -3.98 1.24 30.28
N GLN A 6 -2.98 0.76 31.02
CA GLN A 6 -3.09 0.51 32.46
C GLN A 6 -3.28 1.80 33.27
N ARG A 7 -2.61 2.89 32.87
CA ARG A 7 -2.76 4.19 33.53
C ARG A 7 -4.15 4.80 33.34
N ILE A 8 -4.78 4.59 32.18
CA ILE A 8 -6.15 5.04 31.91
C ILE A 8 -7.16 4.18 32.68
N ALA A 9 -6.96 2.87 32.74
CA ALA A 9 -7.83 1.94 33.47
C ALA A 9 -7.88 2.20 34.99
N ASN A 10 -6.83 2.78 35.56
CA ASN A 10 -6.72 3.09 37.00
C ASN A 10 -7.18 4.52 37.37
N LEU A 11 -7.79 5.27 36.45
CA LEU A 11 -8.30 6.60 36.73
C LEU A 11 -9.61 6.54 37.54
N SER A 12 -9.75 7.43 38.52
CA SER A 12 -11.01 7.61 39.24
C SER A 12 -12.10 8.16 38.30
N PRO A 13 -13.40 7.92 38.59
CA PRO A 13 -14.51 8.38 37.74
C PRO A 13 -14.47 9.89 37.44
N GLU A 14 -14.08 10.71 38.41
CA GLU A 14 -13.93 12.16 38.24
C GLU A 14 -12.80 12.52 37.27
N LYS A 15 -11.68 11.79 37.31
CA LYS A 15 -10.54 12.01 36.40
C LYS A 15 -10.84 11.52 34.99
N LEU A 16 -11.63 10.45 34.83
CA LEU A 16 -12.14 10.02 33.53
C LEU A 16 -13.08 11.06 32.92
N ALA A 17 -14.05 11.56 33.69
CA ALA A 17 -14.95 12.62 33.23
C ALA A 17 -14.20 13.91 32.85
N LEU A 18 -13.18 14.30 33.64
CA LEU A 18 -12.34 15.46 33.32
C LEU A 18 -11.46 15.21 32.07
N LEU A 19 -10.96 13.99 31.89
CA LEU A 19 -10.19 13.60 30.70
C LEU A 19 -11.08 13.64 29.45
N GLU A 20 -12.29 13.07 29.52
CA GLU A 20 -13.29 13.15 28.44
C GLU A 20 -13.65 14.59 28.12
N GLN A 21 -13.92 15.41 29.13
CA GLN A 21 -14.23 16.83 28.94
C GLN A 21 -13.06 17.60 28.31
N ARG A 22 -11.81 17.26 28.64
CA ARG A 22 -10.61 17.85 28.05
C ARG A 22 -10.33 17.34 26.63
N LEU A 23 -10.59 16.07 26.34
CA LEU A 23 -10.52 15.52 24.99
C LEU A 23 -11.60 16.12 24.09
N MET A 24 -12.80 16.35 24.61
CA MET A 24 -13.88 17.04 23.90
C MET A 24 -13.59 18.53 23.72
N LYS A 25 -12.92 19.20 24.66
CA LYS A 25 -12.48 20.61 24.53
C LYS A 25 -11.24 20.82 23.66
N LYS A 26 -10.37 19.80 23.51
CA LYS A 26 -9.23 19.81 22.57
C LYS A 26 -9.55 19.22 21.21
N GLY A 27 -10.68 18.54 21.07
CA GLY A 27 -11.31 18.30 19.78
C GLY A 27 -11.81 19.64 19.25
N THR A 28 -11.18 20.10 18.18
CA THR A 28 -11.64 21.24 17.38
C THR A 28 -13.16 21.27 17.25
N SER A 29 -13.73 22.46 17.43
CA SER A 29 -15.11 22.76 17.09
C SER A 29 -15.50 22.12 15.75
N GLY A 30 -16.48 21.22 15.78
CA GLY A 30 -17.47 21.11 14.71
C GLY A 30 -17.18 20.25 13.48
N VAL A 31 -16.16 19.38 13.42
CA VAL A 31 -16.09 18.40 12.32
C VAL A 31 -16.79 17.11 12.74
N LYS A 32 -18.04 16.91 12.30
CA LYS A 32 -18.73 15.61 12.46
C LYS A 32 -17.82 14.50 11.94
N LYS A 33 -17.50 13.51 12.79
CA LYS A 33 -16.80 12.29 12.36
C LYS A 33 -17.67 11.56 11.33
N GLN A 34 -17.40 11.77 10.05
CA GLN A 34 -18.04 11.03 8.97
C GLN A 34 -17.42 9.63 8.93
N LYS A 35 -18.25 8.60 9.06
CA LYS A 35 -17.81 7.21 8.86
C LYS A 35 -17.60 6.95 7.38
N ILE A 36 -16.61 6.12 7.05
CA ILE A 36 -16.43 5.58 5.70
C ILE A 36 -17.52 4.52 5.50
N THR A 37 -18.26 4.62 4.41
CA THR A 37 -19.25 3.62 3.97
C THR A 37 -18.81 3.03 2.64
N ARG A 38 -19.27 1.81 2.34
CA ARG A 38 -19.08 1.21 1.01
C ARG A 38 -19.60 2.17 -0.06
N ARG A 39 -18.85 2.35 -1.14
CA ARG A 39 -19.28 3.18 -2.26
C ARG A 39 -20.47 2.58 -3.00
N HIS A 40 -21.23 3.45 -3.66
CA HIS A 40 -22.42 3.09 -4.44
C HIS A 40 -22.26 3.36 -5.95
N LEU A 41 -21.18 4.03 -6.36
CA LEU A 41 -20.99 4.51 -7.74
C LEU A 41 -19.59 4.16 -8.23
N GLU A 42 -19.51 3.69 -9.47
CA GLU A 42 -18.29 3.55 -10.26
C GLU A 42 -18.42 4.38 -11.55
N PRO A 43 -17.32 4.97 -12.07
CA PRO A 43 -15.95 4.85 -11.58
C PRO A 43 -15.65 5.79 -10.39
N SER A 44 -14.80 5.32 -9.48
CA SER A 44 -14.47 6.02 -8.22
C SER A 44 -13.39 7.10 -8.40
N PRO A 45 -13.42 8.23 -7.67
CA PRO A 45 -12.37 9.23 -7.75
C PRO A 45 -11.07 8.72 -7.11
N LEU A 46 -9.91 9.20 -7.56
CA LEU A 46 -8.64 8.93 -6.88
C LEU A 46 -8.60 9.64 -5.52
N SER A 47 -7.92 9.03 -4.54
CA SER A 47 -7.50 9.76 -3.34
C SER A 47 -6.56 10.92 -3.72
N PHE A 48 -6.35 11.90 -2.84
CA PHE A 48 -5.40 13.00 -3.13
C PHE A 48 -3.97 12.45 -3.37
N SER A 49 -3.57 11.43 -2.61
CA SER A 49 -2.27 10.78 -2.76
C SER A 49 -2.15 10.03 -4.08
N GLN A 50 -3.18 9.26 -4.46
CA GLN A 50 -3.21 8.57 -5.75
C GLN A 50 -3.18 9.57 -6.91
N GLN A 51 -3.95 10.68 -6.84
CA GLN A 51 -3.95 11.69 -7.91
C GLN A 51 -2.56 12.31 -8.09
N ARG A 52 -1.84 12.60 -7.01
CA ARG A 52 -0.46 13.09 -7.07
C ARG A 52 0.46 12.08 -7.74
N LEU A 53 0.42 10.80 -7.33
CA LEU A 53 1.29 9.76 -7.89
C LEU A 53 0.96 9.47 -9.35
N TRP A 54 -0.32 9.44 -9.71
CA TRP A 54 -0.75 9.28 -11.10
C TRP A 54 -0.26 10.44 -11.98
N PHE A 55 -0.41 11.68 -11.51
CA PHE A 55 0.12 12.84 -12.21
C PHE A 55 1.65 12.78 -12.39
N LEU A 56 2.39 12.41 -11.35
CA LEU A 56 3.85 12.26 -11.43
C LEU A 56 4.24 11.17 -12.42
N ASN A 57 3.55 10.03 -12.43
CA ASN A 57 3.78 8.98 -13.42
C ASN A 57 3.49 9.44 -14.86
N GLN A 58 2.54 10.34 -15.08
CA GLN A 58 2.30 10.91 -16.42
C GLN A 58 3.38 11.91 -16.85
N LEU A 59 3.99 12.65 -15.90
CA LEU A 59 5.11 13.55 -16.18
C LEU A 59 6.42 12.80 -16.42
N GLU A 60 6.69 11.80 -15.59
CA GLU A 60 7.90 10.99 -15.59
C GLU A 60 7.53 9.51 -15.43
N PRO A 61 7.22 8.80 -16.54
CA PRO A 61 6.74 7.42 -16.49
C PRO A 61 7.67 6.41 -15.81
N ASN A 62 8.97 6.72 -15.71
CA ASN A 62 9.98 5.88 -15.09
C ASN A 62 10.38 6.35 -13.67
N SER A 63 9.58 7.20 -13.02
CA SER A 63 9.88 7.62 -11.64
C SER A 63 9.85 6.43 -10.67
N PRO A 64 10.79 6.36 -9.70
CA PRO A 64 10.92 5.21 -8.80
C PRO A 64 9.90 5.28 -7.65
N PHE A 65 8.63 5.02 -7.94
CA PHE A 65 7.57 4.92 -6.93
C PHE A 65 7.23 3.47 -6.57
N ASP A 66 8.14 2.54 -6.87
CA ASP A 66 7.97 1.13 -6.54
C ASP A 66 8.55 0.81 -5.17
N ILE A 67 7.81 -0.02 -4.42
CA ILE A 67 8.26 -0.68 -3.21
C ILE A 67 8.66 -2.10 -3.58
N SER A 68 9.92 -2.45 -3.32
CA SER A 68 10.45 -3.79 -3.58
C SER A 68 10.90 -4.45 -2.29
N ILE A 69 10.50 -5.70 -2.07
CA ILE A 69 10.86 -6.48 -0.89
C ILE A 69 11.26 -7.89 -1.31
N ALA A 70 12.50 -8.25 -1.04
CA ALA A 70 13.01 -9.61 -1.20
C ALA A 70 13.03 -10.32 0.16
N MET A 71 12.46 -11.51 0.22
CA MET A 71 12.43 -12.37 1.40
C MET A 71 13.13 -13.69 1.09
N GLN A 72 14.03 -14.10 1.97
CA GLN A 72 14.57 -15.45 1.94
C GLN A 72 13.58 -16.40 2.62
N LEU A 73 13.21 -17.46 1.91
CA LEU A 73 12.35 -18.52 2.41
C LEU A 73 13.18 -19.79 2.59
N SER A 74 13.01 -20.45 3.73
CA SER A 74 13.73 -21.68 4.08
C SER A 74 12.75 -22.83 4.33
N GLY A 75 13.08 -24.00 3.80
CA GLY A 75 12.26 -25.21 3.85
C GLY A 75 11.53 -25.48 2.54
N VAL A 76 10.90 -26.66 2.46
CA VAL A 76 10.14 -27.09 1.28
C VAL A 76 8.95 -26.15 1.06
N LEU A 77 8.91 -25.51 -0.11
CA LEU A 77 7.88 -24.54 -0.47
C LEU A 77 6.75 -25.17 -1.29
N ASN A 78 5.50 -25.04 -0.83
CA ASN A 78 4.33 -25.41 -1.61
C ASN A 78 3.99 -24.28 -2.60
N LEU A 79 4.48 -24.40 -3.84
CA LEU A 79 4.28 -23.38 -4.88
C LEU A 79 2.81 -23.13 -5.22
N GLU A 80 1.98 -24.17 -5.19
CA GLU A 80 0.55 -24.03 -5.47
C GLU A 80 -0.14 -23.21 -4.39
N ALA A 81 0.14 -23.50 -3.12
CA ALA A 81 -0.39 -22.72 -1.99
C ALA A 81 0.10 -21.27 -2.02
N LEU A 82 1.36 -21.02 -2.41
CA LEU A 82 1.89 -19.67 -2.57
C LEU A 82 1.17 -18.91 -3.70
N GLN A 83 0.97 -19.54 -4.84
CA GLN A 83 0.23 -18.96 -5.96
C GLN A 83 -1.23 -18.66 -5.57
N GLN A 84 -1.89 -19.57 -4.84
CA GLN A 84 -3.24 -19.34 -4.33
C GLN A 84 -3.28 -18.20 -3.30
N ALA A 85 -2.27 -18.08 -2.42
CA ALA A 85 -2.17 -17.00 -1.45
C ALA A 85 -2.00 -15.62 -2.12
N LEU A 86 -1.17 -15.55 -3.16
CA LEU A 86 -0.97 -14.35 -3.95
C LEU A 86 -2.23 -13.95 -4.74
N ASN A 87 -3.00 -14.92 -5.23
CA ASN A 87 -4.30 -14.64 -5.85
C ASN A 87 -5.32 -14.12 -4.81
N ALA A 88 -5.38 -14.76 -3.65
CA ALA A 88 -6.31 -14.40 -2.59
C ALA A 88 -6.06 -12.98 -2.04
N ILE A 89 -4.80 -12.55 -1.94
CA ILE A 89 -4.49 -11.18 -1.50
C ILE A 89 -4.94 -10.13 -2.54
N VAL A 90 -4.77 -10.41 -3.84
CA VAL A 90 -5.24 -9.52 -4.93
C VAL A 90 -6.78 -9.45 -4.96
N VAL A 91 -7.46 -10.57 -4.75
CA VAL A 91 -8.93 -10.61 -4.62
C VAL A 91 -9.39 -9.77 -3.43
N ARG A 92 -8.73 -9.95 -2.28
CA ARG A 92 -9.10 -9.33 -1.00
C ARG A 92 -8.94 -7.80 -1.02
N HIS A 93 -7.89 -7.29 -1.65
CA HIS A 93 -7.56 -5.86 -1.67
C HIS A 93 -7.76 -5.28 -3.06
N GLU A 94 -8.85 -4.55 -3.25
CA GLU A 94 -9.16 -3.89 -4.53
C GLU A 94 -8.01 -2.99 -5.01
N ALA A 95 -7.29 -2.35 -4.08
CA ALA A 95 -6.16 -1.48 -4.39
C ALA A 95 -5.08 -2.15 -5.26
N LEU A 96 -4.88 -3.47 -5.14
CA LEU A 96 -3.87 -4.21 -5.92
C LEU A 96 -4.29 -4.45 -7.36
N ARG A 97 -5.59 -4.35 -7.66
CA ARG A 97 -6.19 -4.53 -8.99
C ARG A 97 -6.85 -3.24 -9.51
N THR A 98 -6.56 -2.11 -8.87
CA THR A 98 -7.01 -0.80 -9.32
C THR A 98 -6.02 -0.22 -10.32
N THR A 99 -6.51 0.09 -11.52
CA THR A 99 -5.82 0.90 -12.53
C THR A 99 -6.43 2.31 -12.61
N PHE A 100 -5.79 3.19 -13.37
CA PHE A 100 -6.14 4.61 -13.44
C PHE A 100 -6.35 5.05 -14.90
N ALA A 101 -7.36 5.89 -15.11
CA ALA A 101 -7.67 6.45 -16.42
C ALA A 101 -8.27 7.84 -16.30
N TYR A 102 -8.42 8.54 -17.43
CA TYR A 102 -9.24 9.74 -17.52
C TYR A 102 -10.62 9.43 -18.10
N VAL A 103 -11.67 9.88 -17.43
CA VAL A 103 -13.06 9.86 -17.93
C VAL A 103 -13.58 11.29 -17.87
N ASN A 104 -13.97 11.86 -19.01
CA ASN A 104 -14.41 13.27 -19.12
C ASN A 104 -13.41 14.22 -18.42
N GLU A 105 -12.11 14.11 -18.76
CA GLU A 105 -11.00 14.90 -18.20
C GLU A 105 -10.74 14.72 -16.70
N ASN A 106 -11.48 13.85 -16.01
CA ASN A 106 -11.29 13.58 -14.60
C ASN A 106 -10.54 12.25 -14.40
N PRO A 107 -9.48 12.20 -13.57
CA PRO A 107 -8.83 10.96 -13.25
C PRO A 107 -9.75 10.10 -12.37
N VAL A 108 -9.90 8.84 -12.74
CA VAL A 108 -10.74 7.86 -12.05
C VAL A 108 -10.00 6.55 -11.79
N GLN A 109 -10.44 5.84 -10.75
CA GLN A 109 -10.05 4.47 -10.43
C GLN A 109 -10.91 3.51 -11.24
N ILE A 110 -10.27 2.52 -11.87
CA ILE A 110 -10.92 1.39 -12.53
C ILE A 110 -10.47 0.14 -11.78
N ILE A 111 -11.41 -0.55 -11.16
CA ILE A 111 -11.11 -1.74 -10.36
C ILE A 111 -11.30 -2.94 -11.27
N GLY A 112 -10.20 -3.58 -11.64
CA GLY A 112 -10.23 -4.71 -12.55
C GLY A 112 -10.79 -5.98 -11.90
N ASP A 113 -11.43 -6.83 -12.69
CA ASP A 113 -11.95 -8.14 -12.24
C ASP A 113 -10.85 -9.22 -12.15
N THR A 114 -9.59 -8.84 -12.43
CA THR A 114 -8.45 -9.75 -12.37
C THR A 114 -8.22 -10.23 -10.95
N ASN A 115 -8.28 -11.55 -10.79
CA ASN A 115 -8.12 -12.24 -9.51
C ASN A 115 -6.82 -13.05 -9.44
N THR A 116 -5.98 -12.96 -10.49
CA THR A 116 -4.78 -13.78 -10.64
C THR A 116 -3.56 -12.89 -10.81
N VAL A 117 -2.55 -13.11 -9.99
CA VAL A 117 -1.21 -12.54 -10.16
C VAL A 117 -0.29 -13.64 -10.65
N GLU A 118 0.52 -13.34 -11.66
CA GLU A 118 1.53 -14.27 -12.14
C GLU A 118 2.65 -14.40 -11.10
N LEU A 119 2.90 -15.62 -10.60
CA LEU A 119 4.13 -15.93 -9.87
C LEU A 119 5.18 -16.40 -10.87
N ARG A 120 6.11 -15.51 -11.22
CA ARG A 120 7.21 -15.87 -12.10
C ARG A 120 8.24 -16.70 -11.33
N VAL A 121 8.45 -17.95 -11.72
CA VAL A 121 9.44 -18.83 -11.09
C VAL A 121 10.71 -18.89 -11.94
N ILE A 122 11.85 -18.55 -11.33
CA ILE A 122 13.18 -18.67 -11.93
C ILE A 122 13.95 -19.73 -11.14
N ASP A 123 14.31 -20.81 -11.83
CA ASP A 123 14.94 -21.96 -11.19
C ASP A 123 16.44 -21.97 -11.43
N LEU A 124 17.20 -21.78 -10.35
CA LEU A 124 18.67 -21.83 -10.34
C LEU A 124 19.19 -23.06 -9.59
N SER A 125 18.31 -23.99 -9.17
CA SER A 125 18.69 -25.07 -8.24
C SER A 125 19.75 -26.02 -8.78
N GLU A 126 19.81 -26.19 -10.10
CA GLU A 126 20.83 -27.04 -10.76
C GLU A 126 22.18 -26.31 -10.97
N ARG A 127 22.21 -24.99 -10.79
CA ARG A 127 23.36 -24.13 -11.15
C ARG A 127 23.91 -23.32 -9.98
N TYR A 128 23.36 -23.50 -8.77
CA TYR A 128 23.75 -22.73 -7.60
C TYR A 128 25.19 -23.07 -7.15
N ASN A 129 26.16 -22.31 -7.66
CA ASN A 129 27.57 -22.32 -7.27
C ASN A 129 28.01 -20.89 -6.85
N THR A 130 29.30 -20.67 -6.62
CA THR A 130 29.86 -19.40 -6.12
C THR A 130 29.57 -18.16 -6.98
N ASP A 131 29.13 -18.32 -8.25
CA ASP A 131 28.73 -17.22 -9.14
C ASP A 131 27.22 -16.89 -9.08
N CYS A 132 26.42 -17.65 -8.32
CA CYS A 132 24.97 -17.52 -8.32
C CYS A 132 24.46 -16.25 -7.61
N GLU A 133 25.22 -15.69 -6.67
CA GLU A 133 24.80 -14.47 -5.98
C GLU A 133 24.71 -13.27 -6.93
N ALA A 134 25.67 -13.12 -7.85
CA ALA A 134 25.64 -12.05 -8.85
C ALA A 134 24.46 -12.20 -9.81
N GLU A 135 24.14 -13.43 -10.22
CA GLU A 135 22.98 -13.73 -11.06
C GLU A 135 21.67 -13.41 -10.34
N VAL A 136 21.53 -13.82 -9.08
CA VAL A 136 20.38 -13.47 -8.23
C VAL A 136 20.23 -11.95 -8.13
N GLN A 137 21.30 -11.21 -7.82
CA GLN A 137 21.23 -9.75 -7.72
C GLN A 137 20.82 -9.11 -9.06
N GLN A 138 21.31 -9.62 -10.19
CA GLN A 138 20.91 -9.14 -11.51
C GLN A 138 19.44 -9.41 -11.81
N ILE A 139 18.93 -10.58 -11.43
CA ILE A 139 17.50 -10.92 -11.54
C ILE A 139 16.68 -9.95 -10.69
N LEU A 140 16.98 -9.83 -9.40
CA LEU A 140 16.24 -8.97 -8.49
C LEU A 140 16.24 -7.52 -9.00
N LYS A 141 17.40 -6.98 -9.38
CA LYS A 141 17.53 -5.65 -9.95
C LYS A 141 16.63 -5.46 -11.17
N LYS A 142 16.67 -6.37 -12.13
CA LYS A 142 15.84 -6.31 -13.35
C LYS A 142 14.35 -6.28 -13.03
N GLU A 143 13.90 -7.11 -12.08
CA GLU A 143 12.48 -7.15 -11.68
C GLU A 143 12.06 -5.84 -10.98
N THR A 144 12.92 -5.27 -10.13
CA THR A 144 12.66 -4.00 -9.44
C THR A 144 12.71 -2.77 -10.34
N GLU A 145 13.49 -2.81 -11.42
CA GLU A 145 13.62 -1.70 -12.39
C GLU A 145 12.56 -1.76 -13.51
N PHE A 146 11.85 -2.88 -13.64
CA PHE A 146 10.79 -3.01 -14.64
C PHE A 146 9.60 -2.13 -14.20
N PRO A 147 9.16 -1.15 -15.02
CA PRO A 147 8.16 -0.17 -14.61
C PRO A 147 6.75 -0.76 -14.59
N PHE A 148 5.86 -0.21 -13.75
CA PHE A 148 4.42 -0.47 -13.84
C PHE A 148 3.72 0.47 -14.82
N ASN A 149 2.82 -0.09 -15.62
CA ASN A 149 1.80 0.65 -16.34
C ASN A 149 0.55 0.81 -15.47
N LEU A 150 0.39 1.96 -14.81
CA LEU A 150 -0.72 2.26 -13.92
C LEU A 150 -2.11 2.22 -14.59
N SER A 151 -2.18 2.22 -15.92
CA SER A 151 -3.45 2.08 -16.66
C SER A 151 -3.86 0.64 -16.92
N ALA A 152 -2.98 -0.34 -16.73
CA ALA A 152 -3.21 -1.71 -17.21
C ALA A 152 -2.75 -2.81 -16.24
N ASP A 153 -1.71 -2.57 -15.45
CA ASP A 153 -1.08 -3.60 -14.65
C ASP A 153 -1.80 -3.82 -13.32
N LEU A 154 -1.61 -4.99 -12.72
CA LEU A 154 -1.81 -5.16 -11.29
C LEU A 154 -0.73 -4.39 -10.54
N MET A 155 -1.08 -3.77 -9.40
CA MET A 155 -0.13 -3.01 -8.57
C MET A 155 0.73 -3.92 -7.67
N LEU A 156 0.93 -5.18 -8.09
CA LEU A 156 1.73 -6.21 -7.45
C LEU A 156 2.32 -7.15 -8.52
N ARG A 157 3.62 -7.40 -8.44
CA ARG A 157 4.35 -8.44 -9.18
C ARG A 157 5.07 -9.34 -8.18
N ALA A 158 5.14 -10.62 -8.49
CA ALA A 158 5.79 -11.63 -7.66
C ALA A 158 6.76 -12.47 -8.48
N THR A 159 8.01 -12.55 -8.02
CA THR A 159 9.04 -13.38 -8.63
C THR A 159 9.66 -14.27 -7.56
N LEU A 160 9.67 -15.58 -7.80
CA LEU A 160 10.34 -16.55 -6.94
C LEU A 160 11.62 -17.04 -7.62
N VAL A 161 12.75 -16.87 -6.96
CA VAL A 161 14.02 -17.46 -7.37
C VAL A 161 14.26 -18.70 -6.51
N ARG A 162 14.27 -19.89 -7.12
CA ARG A 162 14.58 -21.14 -6.43
C ARG A 162 16.10 -21.37 -6.47
N LEU A 163 16.73 -21.39 -5.30
CA LEU A 163 18.18 -21.57 -5.17
C LEU A 163 18.54 -23.02 -4.91
N LYS A 164 17.74 -23.72 -4.08
CA LYS A 164 17.83 -25.15 -3.79
C LYS A 164 16.42 -25.69 -3.51
N GLU A 165 16.31 -26.96 -3.15
CA GLU A 165 15.04 -27.59 -2.76
C GLU A 165 14.38 -26.88 -1.57
N GLU A 166 15.18 -26.39 -0.61
CA GLU A 166 14.71 -25.74 0.62
C GLU A 166 15.19 -24.28 0.77
N GLU A 167 15.72 -23.68 -0.30
CA GLU A 167 16.20 -22.29 -0.27
C GLU A 167 15.61 -21.51 -1.45
N HIS A 168 14.87 -20.44 -1.14
CA HIS A 168 14.21 -19.60 -2.13
C HIS A 168 14.33 -18.13 -1.78
N ILE A 169 14.19 -17.27 -2.79
CA ILE A 169 13.99 -15.83 -2.61
C ILE A 169 12.67 -15.46 -3.26
N LEU A 170 11.73 -14.93 -2.47
CA LEU A 170 10.50 -14.35 -2.97
C LEU A 170 10.65 -12.83 -3.02
N LEU A 171 10.64 -12.28 -4.24
CA LEU A 171 10.57 -10.84 -4.49
C LEU A 171 9.13 -10.44 -4.75
N LEU A 172 8.64 -9.50 -3.94
CA LEU A 172 7.39 -8.78 -4.21
C LEU A 172 7.73 -7.34 -4.59
N VAL A 173 7.17 -6.88 -5.70
CA VAL A 173 7.28 -5.49 -6.16
C VAL A 173 5.87 -4.91 -6.26
N MET A 174 5.65 -3.74 -5.68
CA MET A 174 4.35 -3.08 -5.64
C MET A 174 4.51 -1.60 -5.95
N HIS A 175 3.53 -1.00 -6.63
CA HIS A 175 3.56 0.45 -6.83
C HIS A 175 3.01 1.19 -5.58
N HIS A 176 3.62 2.30 -5.19
CA HIS A 176 3.20 3.14 -4.04
C HIS A 176 1.76 3.68 -4.17
N VAL A 177 1.19 3.69 -5.37
CA VAL A 177 -0.20 4.12 -5.59
C VAL A 177 -1.20 3.19 -4.90
N ALA A 178 -0.80 1.95 -4.62
CA ALA A 178 -1.60 0.94 -3.93
C ALA A 178 -1.03 0.52 -2.56
N SER A 179 0.12 1.05 -2.16
CA SER A 179 0.82 0.59 -0.95
C SER A 179 1.62 1.67 -0.20
N ASP A 180 1.72 1.50 1.11
CA ASP A 180 2.50 2.31 2.04
C ASP A 180 3.18 1.43 3.11
N GLY A 181 4.00 2.04 3.97
CA GLY A 181 4.73 1.33 5.01
C GLY A 181 3.84 0.53 5.98
N TRP A 182 2.59 0.96 6.19
CA TRP A 182 1.64 0.25 7.06
C TRP A 182 1.00 -0.94 6.33
N SER A 183 0.57 -0.73 5.07
CA SER A 183 -0.11 -1.77 4.29
C SER A 183 0.77 -2.99 4.05
N LEU A 184 2.10 -2.82 3.97
CA LEU A 184 3.04 -3.94 3.81
C LEU A 184 2.95 -4.95 4.96
N GLY A 185 2.87 -4.48 6.21
CA GLY A 185 2.72 -5.38 7.37
C GLY A 185 1.38 -6.12 7.39
N ILE A 186 0.33 -5.54 6.79
CA ILE A 186 -0.96 -6.21 6.59
C ILE A 186 -0.82 -7.28 5.51
N LEU A 187 -0.24 -6.91 4.37
CA LEU A 187 -0.05 -7.78 3.21
C LEU A 187 0.70 -9.07 3.60
N PHE A 188 1.85 -8.95 4.27
CA PHE A 188 2.63 -10.13 4.65
C PHE A 188 1.91 -11.05 5.63
N ARG A 189 1.25 -10.47 6.64
CA ARG A 189 0.48 -11.26 7.61
C ARG A 189 -0.64 -12.04 6.91
N GLU A 190 -1.33 -11.41 5.97
CA GLU A 190 -2.42 -12.05 5.25
C GLU A 190 -1.91 -13.07 4.22
N ILE A 191 -0.85 -12.77 3.45
CA ILE A 191 -0.20 -13.76 2.56
C ILE A 191 0.24 -14.99 3.36
N ALA A 192 0.87 -14.81 4.52
CA ALA A 192 1.27 -15.92 5.38
C ALA A 192 0.07 -16.76 5.86
N GLY A 193 -1.01 -16.10 6.31
CA GLY A 193 -2.23 -16.80 6.73
C GLY A 193 -2.93 -17.54 5.59
N PHE A 194 -2.97 -16.95 4.38
CA PHE A 194 -3.48 -17.63 3.19
C PHE A 194 -2.62 -18.84 2.83
N TYR A 195 -1.30 -18.67 2.82
CA TYR A 195 -0.36 -19.74 2.50
C TYR A 195 -0.50 -20.92 3.48
N GLU A 196 -0.61 -20.64 4.77
CA GLU A 196 -0.81 -21.66 5.80
C GLU A 196 -2.10 -22.46 5.56
N ALA A 197 -3.23 -21.76 5.35
CA ALA A 197 -4.52 -22.40 5.11
C ALA A 197 -4.51 -23.24 3.82
N PHE A 198 -4.02 -22.69 2.71
CA PHE A 198 -4.01 -23.39 1.42
C PHE A 198 -3.01 -24.55 1.38
N SER A 199 -1.90 -24.47 2.13
CA SER A 199 -0.92 -25.56 2.23
C SER A 199 -1.51 -26.84 2.82
N ILE A 200 -2.57 -26.72 3.62
CA ILE A 200 -3.30 -27.86 4.22
C ILE A 200 -4.67 -28.09 3.58
N GLY A 201 -4.97 -27.43 2.45
CA GLY A 201 -6.26 -27.56 1.75
C GLY A 201 -7.46 -26.94 2.48
N SER A 202 -7.23 -26.03 3.42
CA SER A 202 -8.29 -25.28 4.11
C SER A 202 -8.75 -24.07 3.29
N PRO A 203 -10.01 -23.60 3.47
CA PRO A 203 -10.50 -22.40 2.79
C PRO A 203 -9.81 -21.12 3.29
N SER A 204 -10.03 -20.01 2.59
CA SER A 204 -9.57 -18.67 3.00
C SER A 204 -9.90 -18.39 4.48
N PRO A 205 -8.92 -18.05 5.32
CA PRO A 205 -9.14 -17.78 6.75
C PRO A 205 -9.68 -16.37 7.01
N PHE A 206 -9.68 -15.50 6.01
CA PHE A 206 -10.07 -14.10 6.17
C PHE A 206 -11.41 -13.79 5.49
N ALA A 207 -12.34 -13.20 6.24
CA ALA A 207 -13.60 -12.67 5.72
C ALA A 207 -13.38 -11.38 4.92
N GLU A 208 -14.19 -11.11 3.91
CA GLU A 208 -14.11 -9.91 3.07
C GLU A 208 -13.96 -8.61 3.87
N LEU A 209 -13.20 -7.66 3.31
CA LEU A 209 -13.01 -6.37 3.97
C LEU A 209 -14.30 -5.54 3.89
N PRO A 210 -14.78 -4.99 5.03
CA PRO A 210 -16.00 -4.19 5.05
C PRO A 210 -15.86 -2.87 4.29
N ILE A 211 -14.62 -2.38 4.14
CA ILE A 211 -14.26 -1.20 3.36
C ILE A 211 -13.06 -1.50 2.48
N GLN A 212 -12.99 -0.84 1.35
CA GLN A 212 -11.90 -0.91 0.38
C GLN A 212 -11.30 0.47 0.16
N TYR A 213 -10.12 0.54 -0.45
CA TYR A 213 -9.40 1.81 -0.59
C TYR A 213 -10.17 2.84 -1.44
N ALA A 214 -10.90 2.41 -2.46
CA ALA A 214 -11.74 3.30 -3.25
C ALA A 214 -12.91 3.90 -2.43
N ASP A 215 -13.41 3.19 -1.41
CA ASP A 215 -14.40 3.75 -0.46
C ASP A 215 -13.77 4.88 0.36
N PHE A 216 -12.53 4.69 0.83
CA PHE A 216 -11.75 5.72 1.51
C PHE A 216 -11.50 6.92 0.59
N ALA A 217 -11.14 6.69 -0.67
CA ALA A 217 -10.89 7.77 -1.63
C ALA A 217 -12.14 8.62 -1.87
N GLN A 218 -13.30 7.99 -2.06
CA GLN A 218 -14.58 8.71 -2.20
C GLN A 218 -14.91 9.51 -0.94
N TRP A 219 -14.81 8.87 0.24
CA TRP A 219 -15.02 9.54 1.52
C TRP A 219 -14.09 10.74 1.71
N GLN A 220 -12.79 10.59 1.38
CA GLN A 220 -11.79 11.65 1.51
C GLN A 220 -12.17 12.86 0.64
N ARG A 221 -12.61 12.63 -0.60
CA ARG A 221 -13.03 13.70 -1.52
C ARG A 221 -14.26 14.44 -1.05
N GLN A 222 -15.22 13.71 -0.47
CA GLN A 222 -16.44 14.32 0.08
C GLN A 222 -16.13 15.14 1.34
N TRP A 223 -15.32 14.58 2.23
CA TRP A 223 -15.00 15.20 3.51
C TRP A 223 -14.09 16.44 3.36
N LEU A 224 -13.02 16.34 2.57
CA LEU A 224 -12.12 17.46 2.28
C LEU A 224 -12.62 18.31 1.11
N SER A 225 -13.82 18.85 1.27
CA SER A 225 -14.45 19.76 0.29
C SER A 225 -15.02 21.00 0.99
N GLY A 226 -15.44 22.00 0.19
CA GLY A 226 -16.09 23.21 0.69
C GLY A 226 -15.32 23.92 1.80
N GLU A 227 -16.02 24.23 2.89
CA GLU A 227 -15.47 24.96 4.03
C GLU A 227 -14.27 24.23 4.67
N VAL A 228 -14.34 22.90 4.84
CA VAL A 228 -13.26 22.11 5.44
C VAL A 228 -11.98 22.26 4.63
N LEU A 229 -12.07 22.13 3.31
CA LEU A 229 -10.92 22.30 2.43
C LEU A 229 -10.35 23.73 2.52
N GLN A 230 -11.21 24.75 2.49
CA GLN A 230 -10.78 26.14 2.57
C GLN A 230 -10.08 26.45 3.90
N THR A 231 -10.59 25.94 5.02
CA THR A 231 -9.95 26.08 6.34
C THR A 231 -8.56 25.44 6.35
N GLN A 232 -8.43 24.21 5.84
CA GLN A 232 -7.13 23.52 5.78
C GLN A 232 -6.14 24.26 4.88
N LEU A 233 -6.58 24.75 3.72
CA LEU A 233 -5.74 25.53 2.80
C LEU A 233 -5.27 26.84 3.44
N ASN A 234 -6.19 27.59 4.08
CA ASN A 234 -5.84 28.85 4.74
C ASN A 234 -4.81 28.63 5.86
N TYR A 235 -5.00 27.58 6.66
CA TYR A 235 -4.05 27.20 7.69
C TYR A 235 -2.65 26.93 7.10
N TRP A 236 -2.54 26.05 6.09
CA TRP A 236 -1.24 25.72 5.51
C TRP A 236 -0.59 26.89 4.78
N LYS A 237 -1.37 27.74 4.10
CA LYS A 237 -0.86 29.00 3.51
C LYS A 237 -0.26 29.92 4.57
N GLN A 238 -0.91 30.05 5.73
CA GLN A 238 -0.39 30.85 6.84
C GLN A 238 0.88 30.24 7.43
N GLN A 239 0.90 28.92 7.70
CA GLN A 239 2.07 28.25 8.26
C GLN A 239 3.28 28.30 7.33
N LEU A 240 3.05 28.24 6.01
CA LEU A 240 4.10 28.23 5.00
C LEU A 240 4.39 29.61 4.39
N ALA A 241 3.77 30.69 4.89
CA ALA A 241 3.84 32.03 4.27
C ALA A 241 5.28 32.55 4.10
N ASN A 242 6.17 32.21 5.03
CA ASN A 242 7.59 32.58 5.01
C ASN A 242 8.50 31.36 4.95
N ALA A 243 7.97 30.19 4.57
CA ALA A 243 8.80 29.03 4.37
C ALA A 243 9.74 29.29 3.19
N PRO A 244 11.05 29.00 3.32
CA PRO A 244 11.96 29.16 2.21
C PRO A 244 11.51 28.25 1.07
N THR A 245 11.52 28.77 -0.16
CA THR A 245 11.18 27.99 -1.36
C THR A 245 12.14 26.82 -1.57
N LEU A 246 13.36 26.96 -1.03
CA LEU A 246 14.43 25.99 -1.13
C LEU A 246 15.06 25.78 0.23
N LEU A 247 15.20 24.51 0.63
CA LEU A 247 16.10 24.16 1.72
C LEU A 247 17.52 24.09 1.16
N GLU A 248 18.40 24.99 1.62
CA GLU A 248 19.82 24.98 1.28
C GLU A 248 20.52 23.84 2.01
N LEU A 249 20.53 22.68 1.38
CA LEU A 249 21.40 21.57 1.76
C LEU A 249 22.63 21.57 0.85
N PRO A 250 23.83 21.25 1.36
CA PRO A 250 25.01 21.06 0.52
C PRO A 250 24.72 20.02 -0.56
N THR A 251 24.96 20.38 -1.82
CA THR A 251 24.79 19.48 -2.98
C THR A 251 26.11 19.34 -3.72
N ASP A 252 26.46 18.11 -4.13
CA ASP A 252 27.66 17.84 -4.93
C ASP A 252 27.58 18.43 -6.36
N ARG A 253 26.38 18.76 -6.83
CA ARG A 253 26.10 19.34 -8.16
C ARG A 253 25.07 20.48 -8.05
N PRO A 254 25.15 21.51 -8.92
CA PRO A 254 24.11 22.54 -8.97
C PRO A 254 22.76 21.91 -9.32
N ARG A 255 21.67 22.44 -8.75
CA ARG A 255 20.32 22.02 -9.14
C ARG A 255 20.03 22.49 -10.58
N PRO A 256 19.30 21.70 -11.39
CA PRO A 256 18.84 22.11 -12.72
C PRO A 256 17.93 23.34 -12.67
#